data_AF-A0A252E9M9-F1
#
_entry.id   AF-A0A252E9M9-F1
#
_cell.length_a   1.000
_cell.length_b   1.000
_cell.length_c   1.000
_cell.angle_alpha   90.00
_cell.angle_beta   90.00
_cell.angle_gamma   90.00
#
_symmetry.space_group_name_H-M   'P 1'
#
loop_
_entity.id
_entity.type
_entity.pdbx_description
1 polymer ?
#
loop_
_entity_poly.entity_id
_entity_poly.type
_entity_poly.pdbx_seq_one_letter_code
_entity_poly.pdbx_strand_id
1 'polypeptide(L)' 'MQFQIECNSLDLNQICLICKQQLRMRDARLIISSDRGDSYGDVCYNCIVRGSTWLNSQLQKLDNRSSVLT' A
#
# COMPACT_ATOMS: atom_id res chain seq x y z
N MET A 1 -9.24 1.67 7.00
CA MET A 1 -8.08 1.24 6.18
C MET A 1 -7.53 -0.01 6.81
N GLN A 2 -7.32 -1.06 6.03
CA GLN A 2 -6.83 -2.36 6.48
C GLN A 2 -5.70 -2.88 5.58
N PHE A 3 -4.96 -3.87 6.10
CA PHE A 3 -3.92 -4.59 5.37
C PHE A 3 -4.49 -5.86 4.76
N GLN A 4 -4.33 -6.03 3.46
CA GLN A 4 -4.70 -7.23 2.72
C GLN A 4 -3.47 -7.86 2.09
N ILE A 5 -3.37 -9.18 2.15
CA ILE A 5 -2.30 -9.94 1.48
C ILE A 5 -2.93 -10.73 0.35
N GLU A 6 -2.36 -10.61 -0.84
CA GLU A 6 -2.74 -11.42 -1.99
C GLU A 6 -1.53 -12.15 -2.55
N CYS A 7 -1.75 -13.41 -2.93
CA CYS A 7 -0.75 -14.27 -3.55
C CYS A 7 -1.23 -14.61 -4.96
N ASN A 8 -1.14 -13.65 -5.89
CA ASN A 8 -1.52 -13.83 -7.29
C ASN A 8 -0.37 -13.39 -8.20
N SER A 9 -0.07 -14.20 -9.22
CA SER A 9 1.03 -14.02 -10.18
C SER A 9 0.65 -13.18 -11.41
N LEU A 10 -0.38 -12.33 -11.29
CA LEU A 10 -0.77 -11.42 -12.36
C LEU A 10 0.21 -10.26 -12.45
N ASP A 11 0.92 -10.20 -13.58
CA ASP A 11 1.87 -9.13 -13.89
C ASP A 11 1.11 -7.82 -14.14
N LEU A 12 1.01 -7.00 -13.09
CA LEU A 12 0.48 -5.65 -13.17
C LEU A 12 1.63 -4.69 -12.87
N ASN A 13 1.81 -3.72 -13.77
CA ASN A 13 2.81 -2.69 -13.61
C ASN A 13 2.37 -1.70 -12.52
N GLN A 14 2.65 -2.04 -11.26
CA GLN A 14 2.14 -1.31 -10.10
C GLN A 14 3.20 -0.38 -9.51
N ILE A 15 2.72 0.68 -8.87
CA ILE A 15 3.53 1.68 -8.17
C ILE A 15 3.25 1.58 -6.68
N CYS A 16 4.30 1.63 -5.85
CA CYS A 16 4.15 1.64 -4.40
C CYS A 16 3.37 2.87 -3.93
N LEU A 17 2.30 2.65 -3.18
CA LEU A 17 1.45 3.70 -2.61
C LEU A 17 2.25 4.70 -1.76
N ILE A 18 3.27 4.22 -1.03
CA ILE A 18 4.06 5.02 -0.09
C ILE A 18 5.20 5.77 -0.77
N CYS A 19 6.14 5.06 -1.41
CA CYS A 19 7.37 5.65 -1.95
C CYS A 19 7.32 5.99 -3.44
N LYS A 20 6.20 5.68 -4.12
CA LYS A 20 5.99 5.91 -5.56
C LYS A 20 7.01 5.23 -6.50
N GLN A 21 7.79 4.28 -5.98
CA GLN A 21 8.67 3.44 -6.80
C GLN A 21 7.90 2.32 -7.48
N GLN A 22 8.36 1.93 -8.67
CA GLN A 22 7.81 0.80 -9.40
C GLN A 22 8.02 -0.50 -8.61
N LEU A 23 6.96 -1.30 -8.51
CA LEU A 23 6.98 -2.60 -7.86
C LEU A 23 7.50 -3.63 -8.86
N ARG A 24 8.44 -4.47 -8.40
CA ARG A 24 8.63 -5.79 -9.01
C ARG A 24 7.82 -6.77 -8.17
N MET A 25 6.80 -7.38 -8.77
CA MET A 25 5.94 -8.34 -8.09
C MET A 25 6.79 -9.49 -7.52
N ARG A 26 6.42 -9.92 -6.31
CA ARG A 26 6.91 -11.13 -5.64
C ARG A 26 5.71 -12.06 -5.43
N ASP A 27 5.94 -13.27 -4.91
CA ASP A 27 4.89 -14.29 -4.71
C ASP A 27 3.69 -13.81 -3.86
N ALA A 28 3.86 -12.75 -3.07
CA ALA A 28 2.80 -12.08 -2.34
C ALA A 28 2.94 -10.55 -2.37
N ARG A 29 1.80 -9.86 -2.35
CA ARG A 29 1.69 -8.39 -2.26
C ARG A 29 0.92 -7.96 -1.02
N LEU A 30 1.34 -6.84 -0.42
CA LEU A 30 0.61 -6.16 0.64
C LEU A 30 -0.17 -4.99 0.02
N ILE A 31 -1.47 -5.01 0.18
CA ILE A 31 -2.42 -4.03 -0.35
C ILE A 31 -3.04 -3.26 0.82
N ILE A 32 -3.18 -1.96 0.66
CA ILE A 32 -3.98 -1.14 1.56
C ILE A 32 -5.38 -1.06 0.97
N SER A 33 -6.39 -1.50 1.72
CA SER A 33 -7.78 -1.47 1.28
C SER A 33 -8.70 -0.78 2.28
N SER A 34 -9.88 -0.38 1.81
CA SER A 34 -10.98 0.07 2.66
C SER A 34 -11.53 -1.13 3.45
N ASP A 35 -12.30 -0.86 4.49
CA ASP A 35 -12.93 -1.91 5.28
C ASP A 35 -14.02 -2.64 4.47
N ARG A 36 -14.41 -2.09 3.31
CA ARG A 36 -15.31 -2.69 2.32
C ARG A 36 -14.58 -3.46 1.21
N GLY A 37 -13.25 -3.45 1.22
CA GLY A 37 -12.41 -4.16 0.24
C GLY A 37 -11.95 -3.33 -0.96
N ASP A 38 -12.23 -2.02 -1.01
CA ASP A 38 -11.75 -1.17 -2.11
C ASP A 38 -10.23 -0.97 -1.98
N SER A 39 -9.47 -1.33 -3.01
CA SER A 39 -8.01 -1.19 -2.97
C SER A 39 -7.57 0.27 -3.16
N TYR A 40 -6.80 0.79 -2.22
CA TYR A 40 -6.09 2.08 -2.33
C TYR A 40 -4.73 1.93 -3.02
N GLY A 41 -4.12 0.74 -2.96
CA GLY A 41 -2.90 0.40 -3.66
C GLY A 41 -1.90 -0.43 -2.86
N ASP A 42 -0.76 -0.71 -3.50
CA ASP A 42 0.18 -1.72 -3.05
C ASP A 42 1.39 -1.12 -2.32
N VAL A 43 1.99 -1.89 -1.41
CA VAL A 43 3.17 -1.48 -0.64
C VAL A 43 4.36 -2.34 -1.01
N CYS A 44 5.49 -1.69 -1.36
CA CYS A 44 6.71 -2.42 -1.73
C CYS A 44 7.41 -3.02 -0.51
N TYR A 45 8.19 -4.08 -0.76
CA TYR A 45 8.99 -4.75 0.28
C TYR A 45 9.83 -3.78 1.13
N ASN A 46 10.50 -2.82 0.51
CA ASN A 46 11.33 -1.83 1.22
C ASN A 46 10.54 -0.94 2.20
N CYS A 47 9.24 -0.75 1.96
CA CYS A 47 8.35 -0.06 2.89
C CYS A 47 7.81 -1.01 3.96
N ILE A 48 7.52 -2.27 3.60
CA ILE A 48 7.05 -3.31 4.54
C ILE A 48 8.09 -3.59 5.62
N VAL A 49 9.37 -3.76 5.25
CA VAL A 49 10.45 -4.12 6.19
C VAL A 49 10.73 -3.06 7.26
N ARG A 50 10.23 -1.83 7.09
CA ARG A 50 10.35 -0.76 8.09
C ARG A 50 9.39 -0.96 9.27
N GLY A 51 8.47 -1.92 9.16
CA GLY A 51 7.54 -2.29 10.22
C GLY A 51 6.22 -1.53 10.18
N SER A 52 5.22 -2.11 10.85
CA SER A 52 3.84 -1.64 10.85
C SER A 52 3.68 -0.24 11.44
N THR A 53 4.41 0.09 12.51
CA THR A 53 4.36 1.43 13.13
C THR A 53 4.79 2.52 12.16
N TRP A 54 5.90 2.31 11.45
CA TRP A 54 6.37 3.25 10.44
C TRP A 54 5.37 3.34 9.29
N LEU A 55 4.87 2.20 8.80
CA LEU A 55 3.92 2.16 7.69
C LEU A 55 2.62 2.91 8.03
N ASN A 56 2.06 2.69 9.23
CA ASN A 56 0.89 3.41 9.72
C ASN A 56 1.10 4.94 9.76
N SER A 57 2.29 5.39 10.19
CA SER A 57 2.61 6.82 10.19
C SER A 57 2.59 7.44 8.77
N GLN A 58 2.95 6.65 7.74
CA GLN A 58 2.88 7.12 6.36
C GLN A 58 1.45 7.14 5.84
N LEU A 59 0.64 6.13 6.20
CA LEU A 59 -0.77 6.05 5.84
C LEU A 59 -1.59 7.20 6.44
N GLN A 60 -1.36 7.54 7.72
CA GLN A 60 -1.98 8.70 8.35
C GLN A 60 -1.66 10.02 7.64
N LYS A 61 -0.42 10.19 7.15
CA LYS A 61 -0.04 11.37 6.36
C LYS A 61 -0.76 11.44 5.02
N LEU A 62 -1.03 10.29 4.40
CA LEU A 62 -1.80 10.21 3.16
C LEU A 62 -3.27 10.55 3.41
N ASP A 63 -3.85 10.01 4.48
CA ASP A 63 -5.23 10.27 4.86
C ASP A 63 -5.46 11.77 5.14
N ASN A 64 -4.59 12.38 5.95
CA ASN A 64 -4.64 13.81 6.26
C ASN A 64 -4.46 14.73 5.04
N ARG A 65 -3.76 14.29 3.99
CA ARG A 65 -3.66 15.07 2.73
C ARG A 65 -4.95 15.00 1.91
N SER A 66 -5.73 13.96 2.07
CA SER A 66 -7.00 13.75 1.36
C SER A 66 -8.10 14.69 1.90
N SER A 67 -8.01 15.05 3.18
CA SER A 67 -8.96 15.96 3.86
C SER A 67 -8.77 17.45 3.54
N VAL A 68 -7.71 17.84 2.82
CA VAL A 68 -7.37 19.24 2.52
C VAL A 68 -7.79 19.65 1.08
N LEU A 69 -8.32 18.71 0.29
CA LEU A 69 -8.72 18.95 -1.11
C LEU A 69 -10.25 19.03 -1.32
N THR A 70 -11.03 19.25 -0.26
CA THR A 70 -12.47 19.57 -0.34
C THR A 70 -12.74 21.06 -0.23
#